data_AF-X1EM92-F1
#
_entry.id   AF-X1EM92-F1
#
_cell.length_a   1.000
_cell.length_b   1.000
_cell.length_c   1.000
_cell.angle_alpha   90.00
_cell.angle_beta   90.00
_cell.angle_gamma   90.00
#
_symmetry.space_group_name_H-M   'P 1'
#
loop_
_entity.id
_entity.type
_entity.pdbx_description
1 polymer ?
#
loop_
_entity_poly.entity_id
_entity_poly.type
_entity_poly.pdbx_seq_one_letter_code
_entity_poly.pdbx_strand_id
1 'polypeptide(L)'
;MVQKGNKYLNDPTDSENTLLTPTEINENWRLACQSRIEENQIPLLKTQKPPQIRIFLPQELLVEDFKILTSGLNKGVSLNPNVKKLFVEVNKPNLDDPVPDLERVLISLSSKNGIIKDTNSLLVEFEALKKLPKILREENHRITITLYDNNKIIDFEAGNKVDINYGIAFDIGTTTLVGYLINLNDGKVYSVASALNPQTAYGEDVIT
;
A
#
# COMPACT_ATOMS: atom_id res chain seq x y z
N MET A 1 1.03 12.80 -26.51
CA MET A 1 1.25 14.19 -26.98
C MET A 1 2.74 14.49 -27.07
N VAL A 2 3.22 15.12 -28.15
CA VAL A 2 4.64 15.51 -28.31
C VAL A 2 4.86 16.90 -27.71
N GLN A 3 5.63 17.00 -26.62
CA GLN A 3 5.92 18.26 -25.92
C GLN A 3 7.11 19.03 -26.50
N LYS A 4 8.06 18.32 -27.11
CA LYS A 4 9.25 18.92 -27.75
C LYS A 4 9.62 18.09 -28.97
N GLY A 5 10.03 18.77 -30.04
CA GLY A 5 10.61 18.12 -31.21
C GLY A 5 9.61 17.68 -32.28
N ASN A 6 8.35 18.14 -32.22
CA ASN A 6 7.35 17.84 -33.26
C ASN A 6 7.80 18.27 -34.67
N LYS A 7 8.55 19.39 -34.77
CA LYS A 7 9.16 19.87 -36.01
C LYS A 7 10.19 18.93 -36.66
N TYR A 8 10.61 17.89 -35.95
CA TYR A 8 11.53 16.88 -36.48
C TYR A 8 10.81 15.64 -36.99
N LEU A 9 9.49 15.56 -36.76
CA LEU A 9 8.64 14.49 -37.22
C LEU A 9 8.03 14.85 -38.57
N ASN A 10 7.64 13.83 -39.33
CA ASN A 10 6.84 14.02 -40.53
C ASN A 10 5.51 14.75 -40.22
N ASP A 11 4.96 15.42 -41.23
CA ASP A 11 3.62 15.99 -41.16
C ASP A 11 2.56 14.91 -40.81
N PRO A 12 1.43 15.31 -40.18
CA PRO A 12 0.34 14.40 -39.86
C PRO A 12 -0.12 13.61 -41.09
N THR A 13 -0.10 12.28 -40.97
CA THR A 13 -0.52 11.37 -42.05
C THR A 13 -2.03 11.39 -42.27
N ASP A 14 -2.51 10.91 -43.41
CA ASP A 14 -3.96 10.79 -43.67
C ASP A 14 -4.67 9.94 -42.61
N SER A 15 -3.99 8.92 -42.07
CA SER A 15 -4.51 8.09 -40.98
C SER A 15 -4.69 8.91 -39.70
N GLU A 16 -3.74 9.80 -39.38
CA GLU A 16 -3.83 10.70 -38.24
C GLU A 16 -4.94 11.73 -38.43
N ASN A 17 -5.07 12.32 -39.63
CA ASN A 17 -6.14 13.26 -39.95
C ASN A 17 -7.54 12.63 -39.91
N THR A 18 -7.64 11.30 -40.07
CA THR A 18 -8.90 10.55 -39.98
C THR A 18 -9.25 10.17 -38.54
N LEU A 19 -8.25 9.81 -37.73
CA LEU A 19 -8.45 9.24 -36.39
C LEU A 19 -8.36 10.27 -35.26
N LEU A 20 -7.65 11.38 -35.48
CA LEU A 20 -7.48 12.46 -34.50
C LEU A 20 -8.34 13.66 -34.89
N THR A 21 -8.86 14.35 -33.89
CA THR A 21 -9.58 15.61 -34.08
C THR A 21 -8.61 16.75 -34.47
N PRO A 22 -9.10 17.81 -35.13
CA PRO A 22 -8.27 18.98 -35.44
C PRO A 22 -7.63 19.61 -34.20
N THR A 23 -8.34 19.60 -33.06
CA THR A 23 -7.83 20.11 -31.78
C THR A 23 -6.66 19.27 -31.27
N GLU A 24 -6.80 17.94 -31.29
CA GLU A 24 -5.73 17.02 -30.87
C GLU A 24 -4.47 17.18 -31.73
N ILE A 25 -4.62 17.28 -33.05
CA ILE A 25 -3.48 17.51 -33.95
C ILE A 25 -2.80 18.84 -33.63
N ASN A 26 -3.57 19.91 -33.41
CA ASN A 26 -3.04 21.23 -33.05
C ASN A 26 -2.34 21.23 -31.68
N GLU A 27 -2.78 20.38 -30.75
CA GLU A 27 -2.13 20.13 -29.46
C GLU A 27 -0.91 19.19 -29.57
N ASN A 28 -0.51 18.79 -30.78
CA ASN A 28 0.60 17.86 -31.05
C ASN A 28 0.35 16.43 -30.55
N TRP A 29 -0.90 15.97 -30.54
CA TRP A 29 -1.20 14.55 -30.49
C TRP A 29 -0.85 13.91 -31.82
N ARG A 30 -0.21 12.73 -31.73
CA ARG A 30 0.30 11.98 -32.86
C ARG A 30 0.10 10.49 -32.62
N LEU A 31 -0.14 9.73 -33.68
CA LEU A 31 -0.16 8.26 -33.60
C LEU A 31 1.28 7.75 -33.64
N ALA A 32 1.69 7.03 -32.60
CA ALA A 32 3.07 6.56 -32.45
C ALA A 32 3.54 5.69 -33.64
N CYS A 33 2.64 4.90 -34.23
CA CYS A 33 2.94 4.06 -35.39
C CYS A 33 3.08 4.82 -36.72
N GLN A 34 2.58 6.07 -36.79
CA GLN A 34 2.62 6.92 -37.99
C GLN A 34 3.68 8.03 -37.89
N SER A 35 4.20 8.28 -36.69
CA SER A 35 5.19 9.30 -36.42
C SER A 35 6.60 8.79 -36.66
N ARG A 36 7.34 9.44 -37.54
CA ARG A 36 8.73 9.13 -37.88
C ARG A 36 9.54 10.41 -37.92
N ILE A 37 10.80 10.32 -37.54
CA ILE A 37 11.74 11.42 -37.71
C ILE A 37 11.99 11.59 -39.22
N GLU A 38 11.85 12.81 -39.73
CA GLU A 38 12.20 13.08 -41.12
C GLU A 38 13.71 12.92 -41.34
N GLU A 39 14.11 12.19 -42.39
CA GLU A 39 15.51 11.83 -42.62
C GLU A 39 16.43 13.05 -42.78
N ASN A 40 15.93 14.11 -43.40
CA ASN A 40 16.61 15.40 -43.56
C ASN A 40 16.92 16.10 -42.22
N GLN A 41 16.19 15.79 -41.13
CA GLN A 41 16.41 16.35 -39.80
C GLN A 41 17.46 15.58 -38.99
N ILE A 42 17.81 14.35 -39.39
CA ILE A 42 18.75 13.48 -38.66
C ILE A 42 20.13 14.14 -38.44
N PRO A 43 20.77 14.78 -39.43
CA PRO A 43 22.06 15.44 -39.21
C PRO A 43 21.97 16.55 -38.16
N LEU A 44 20.89 17.34 -38.17
CA LEU A 44 20.67 18.41 -37.20
C LEU A 44 20.50 17.85 -35.78
N LEU A 45 19.71 16.79 -35.62
CA LEU A 45 19.45 16.14 -34.33
C LEU A 45 20.73 15.66 -33.64
N LYS A 46 21.70 15.13 -34.41
CA LYS A 46 23.00 14.67 -33.89
C LYS A 46 23.84 15.79 -33.27
N THR A 47 23.61 17.05 -33.64
CA THR A 47 24.34 18.22 -33.12
C THR A 47 23.67 18.85 -31.89
N GLN A 48 22.43 18.46 -31.60
CA GLN A 48 21.62 19.05 -30.53
C GLN A 48 21.85 18.35 -29.19
N LYS A 49 21.81 19.12 -28.09
CA LYS A 49 21.84 18.56 -26.74
C LYS A 49 20.52 17.82 -26.42
N PRO A 50 20.57 16.63 -25.81
CA PRO A 50 19.37 15.88 -25.45
C PRO A 50 18.57 16.55 -24.30
N PRO A 51 17.26 16.27 -24.17
CA PRO A 51 16.46 15.45 -25.09
C PRO A 51 16.02 16.25 -26.33
N GLN A 52 16.18 15.69 -27.53
CA GLN A 52 15.75 16.32 -28.77
C GLN A 52 14.23 16.24 -28.97
N ILE A 53 13.62 15.13 -28.52
CA ILE A 53 12.17 14.89 -28.53
C ILE A 53 11.72 14.59 -27.11
N ARG A 54 10.59 15.16 -26.69
CA ARG A 54 9.93 14.87 -25.40
C ARG A 54 8.49 14.52 -25.66
N ILE A 55 8.04 13.37 -25.16
CA ILE A 55 6.68 12.88 -25.31
C ILE A 55 6.03 12.86 -23.93
N PHE A 56 4.82 13.38 -23.84
CA PHE A 56 3.95 13.20 -22.69
C PHE A 56 3.17 11.91 -22.86
N LEU A 57 3.36 11.01 -21.88
CA LEU A 57 2.57 9.82 -21.65
C LEU A 57 1.67 10.08 -20.44
N PRO A 58 0.34 10.15 -20.64
CA PRO A 58 -0.63 10.13 -19.55
C PRO A 58 -0.37 8.94 -18.62
N GLN A 59 -0.55 9.13 -17.31
CA GLN A 59 -0.33 8.05 -16.33
C GLN A 59 -1.23 6.85 -16.61
N GLU A 60 -2.43 7.08 -17.17
CA GLU A 60 -3.42 6.07 -17.51
C GLU A 60 -2.91 5.09 -18.58
N LEU A 61 -2.01 5.53 -19.48
CA LEU A 61 -1.38 4.67 -20.48
C LEU A 61 -0.21 3.83 -19.92
N LEU A 62 0.27 4.15 -18.71
CA LEU A 62 1.29 3.36 -18.01
C LEU A 62 0.68 2.22 -17.20
N VAL A 63 -0.65 2.09 -17.16
CA VAL A 63 -1.38 1.14 -16.30
C VAL A 63 -1.56 -0.23 -16.97
N GLU A 64 -1.24 -0.42 -18.25
CA GLU A 64 -1.42 -1.72 -18.92
C GLU A 64 -0.35 -2.77 -18.55
N ASP A 65 -0.81 -3.82 -17.86
CA ASP A 65 -0.32 -5.20 -17.74
C ASP A 65 1.18 -5.44 -17.51
N PHE A 66 1.73 -4.91 -16.43
CA PHE A 66 2.93 -5.51 -15.85
C PHE A 66 2.58 -6.87 -15.21
N LYS A 67 2.99 -7.97 -15.85
CA LYS A 67 2.90 -9.32 -15.28
C LYS A 67 3.84 -9.45 -14.09
N ILE A 68 3.34 -9.15 -12.90
CA ILE A 68 4.01 -9.46 -11.64
C ILE A 68 3.88 -10.96 -11.33
N LEU A 69 4.91 -11.54 -10.71
CA LEU A 69 4.86 -12.91 -10.24
C LEU A 69 3.96 -12.96 -8.99
N THR A 70 2.70 -13.39 -9.16
CA THR A 70 1.71 -13.44 -8.06
C THR A 70 1.72 -14.76 -7.28
N SER A 71 2.48 -15.76 -7.74
CA SER A 71 2.49 -17.11 -7.16
C SER A 71 3.90 -17.66 -6.97
N GLY A 72 4.16 -18.23 -5.78
CA GLY A 72 5.37 -19.00 -5.45
C GLY A 72 5.04 -20.33 -4.79
N LEU A 73 6.05 -21.17 -4.53
CA LEU A 73 5.87 -22.47 -3.88
C LEU A 73 5.49 -22.29 -2.40
N ASN A 74 4.26 -22.66 -2.04
CA ASN A 74 3.83 -22.75 -0.64
C ASN A 74 4.50 -23.94 0.04
N LYS A 75 5.66 -23.72 0.68
CA LYS A 75 6.09 -24.58 1.79
C LYS A 75 5.28 -24.13 3.00
N GLY A 76 4.46 -25.00 3.58
CA GLY A 76 3.65 -24.67 4.75
C GLY A 76 4.54 -24.16 5.89
N VAL A 77 4.56 -22.84 6.10
CA VAL A 77 5.24 -22.20 7.23
C VAL A 77 4.21 -21.98 8.32
N SER A 78 4.58 -22.26 9.57
CA SER A 78 3.73 -21.89 10.70
C SER A 78 3.69 -20.37 10.82
N LEU A 79 2.49 -19.79 10.71
CA LEU A 79 2.30 -18.35 10.85
C LEU A 79 2.53 -17.93 12.31
N ASN A 80 3.40 -16.93 12.49
CA ASN A 80 3.60 -16.26 13.77
C ASN A 80 3.74 -14.75 13.51
N PRO A 81 2.64 -14.05 13.18
CA PRO A 81 2.68 -12.63 12.88
C PRO A 81 3.06 -11.82 14.13
N ASN A 82 3.81 -10.73 13.93
CA ASN A 82 4.17 -9.82 15.03
C ASN A 82 2.95 -9.08 15.59
N VAL A 83 1.91 -8.88 14.77
CA VAL A 83 0.65 -8.25 15.19
C VAL A 83 -0.44 -9.30 15.35
N LYS A 84 -1.02 -9.38 16.54
CA LYS A 84 -2.08 -10.32 16.89
C LYS A 84 -3.25 -9.59 17.53
N LYS A 85 -4.46 -10.06 17.27
CA LYS A 85 -5.67 -9.56 17.93
C LYS A 85 -6.22 -10.58 18.91
N LEU A 86 -6.55 -10.13 20.11
CA LEU A 86 -7.13 -10.96 21.17
C LEU A 86 -8.49 -10.41 21.56
N PHE A 87 -9.50 -11.27 21.57
CA PHE A 87 -10.81 -10.91 22.12
C PHE A 87 -10.84 -11.19 23.63
N VAL A 88 -11.36 -10.24 24.41
CA VAL A 88 -11.52 -10.40 25.86
C VAL A 88 -12.84 -9.78 26.33
N GLU A 89 -13.49 -10.49 27.24
CA GLU A 89 -14.64 -9.97 27.99
C GLU A 89 -14.13 -9.47 29.35
N VAL A 90 -14.28 -8.17 29.59
CA VAL A 90 -13.76 -7.50 30.78
C VAL A 90 -14.88 -7.38 31.80
N ASN A 91 -14.56 -7.65 33.07
CA ASN A 91 -15.52 -7.45 34.15
C ASN A 91 -16.00 -6.00 34.21
N LYS A 92 -17.31 -5.83 34.40
CA LYS A 92 -17.93 -4.52 34.59
C LYS A 92 -17.42 -3.88 35.88
N PRO A 93 -17.27 -2.55 35.94
CA PRO A 93 -16.95 -1.87 37.19
C PRO A 93 -18.03 -2.15 38.23
N ASN A 94 -17.60 -2.40 39.47
CA ASN A 94 -18.48 -2.59 40.62
C ASN A 94 -18.17 -1.54 41.71
N LEU A 95 -19.16 -1.18 42.53
CA LEU A 95 -18.96 -0.26 43.65
C LEU A 95 -18.16 -0.90 44.79
N ASP A 96 -18.32 -2.21 45.01
CA ASP A 96 -17.59 -2.92 46.07
C ASP A 96 -16.13 -3.20 45.69
N ASP A 97 -15.80 -3.12 44.39
CA ASP A 97 -14.45 -3.37 43.85
C ASP A 97 -14.10 -2.35 42.75
N PRO A 98 -13.70 -1.13 43.12
CA PRO A 98 -13.50 -0.02 42.20
C PRO A 98 -12.14 -0.10 41.47
N VAL A 99 -11.92 -1.15 40.69
CA VAL A 99 -10.68 -1.37 39.94
C VAL A 99 -10.60 -0.47 38.70
N PRO A 100 -9.46 0.20 38.43
CA PRO A 100 -9.28 1.02 37.22
C PRO A 100 -9.42 0.24 35.91
N ASP A 101 -9.82 0.94 34.84
CA ASP A 101 -10.13 0.33 33.54
C ASP A 101 -8.99 -0.54 32.97
N LEU A 102 -7.74 -0.05 32.98
CA LEU A 102 -6.59 -0.82 32.49
C LEU A 102 -6.36 -2.08 33.33
N GLU A 103 -6.45 -1.96 34.66
CA GLU A 103 -6.18 -3.08 35.55
C GLU A 103 -7.25 -4.18 35.42
N ARG A 104 -8.51 -3.82 35.21
CA ARG A 104 -9.56 -4.79 34.86
C ARG A 104 -9.25 -5.55 33.57
N VAL A 105 -8.68 -4.89 32.56
CA VAL A 105 -8.26 -5.53 31.31
C VAL A 105 -7.11 -6.52 31.57
N LEU A 106 -6.08 -6.10 32.30
CA LEU A 106 -4.92 -6.96 32.61
C LEU A 106 -5.31 -8.19 33.45
N ILE A 107 -6.21 -8.02 34.42
CA ILE A 107 -6.77 -9.14 35.20
C ILE A 107 -7.52 -10.12 34.28
N SER A 108 -8.30 -9.61 33.34
CA SER A 108 -9.07 -10.46 32.40
C SER A 108 -8.13 -11.24 31.46
N LEU A 109 -7.02 -10.62 31.04
CA LEU A 109 -5.98 -11.24 30.21
C LEU A 109 -5.17 -12.33 30.92
N SER A 110 -4.93 -12.19 32.23
CA SER A 110 -4.12 -13.10 33.07
C SER A 110 -4.92 -14.14 33.85
N SER A 111 -6.24 -14.19 33.65
CA SER A 111 -7.13 -15.15 34.32
C SER A 111 -6.74 -16.62 34.07
N LYS A 112 -7.33 -17.58 34.79
CA LYS A 112 -6.99 -19.02 34.68
C LYS A 112 -7.15 -19.60 33.26
N ASN A 113 -7.94 -18.93 32.42
CA ASN A 113 -8.18 -19.22 31.00
C ASN A 113 -7.65 -18.10 30.08
N GLY A 114 -6.88 -17.18 30.67
CA GLY A 114 -6.33 -15.99 30.04
C GLY A 114 -5.25 -16.33 29.01
N ILE A 115 -5.09 -15.40 28.08
CA ILE A 115 -4.26 -15.60 26.88
C ILE A 115 -2.79 -15.27 27.18
N ILE A 116 -2.54 -14.43 28.18
CA ILE A 116 -1.19 -13.93 28.52
C ILE A 116 -0.89 -14.31 29.97
N LYS A 117 0.18 -15.08 30.19
CA LYS A 117 0.54 -15.61 31.51
C LYS A 117 1.11 -14.56 32.46
N ASP A 118 1.84 -13.59 31.93
CA ASP A 118 2.42 -12.49 32.71
C ASP A 118 2.03 -11.16 32.07
N THR A 119 1.20 -10.41 32.77
CA THR A 119 0.75 -9.08 32.34
C THR A 119 1.58 -7.95 32.92
N ASN A 120 2.49 -8.23 33.88
CA ASN A 120 3.32 -7.19 34.51
C ASN A 120 4.40 -6.65 33.56
N SER A 121 4.81 -7.47 32.59
CA SER A 121 5.76 -7.09 31.54
C SER A 121 5.09 -6.48 30.31
N LEU A 122 3.75 -6.38 30.27
CA LEU A 122 3.05 -5.78 29.14
C LEU A 122 3.21 -4.27 29.11
N LEU A 123 3.67 -3.77 27.97
CA LEU A 123 3.68 -2.35 27.67
C LEU A 123 2.33 -1.94 27.07
N VAL A 124 1.84 -0.76 27.41
CA VAL A 124 0.61 -0.21 26.84
C VAL A 124 0.92 1.13 26.20
N GLU A 125 0.59 1.26 24.92
CA GLU A 125 0.76 2.51 24.20
C GLU A 125 -0.17 3.58 24.75
N PHE A 126 0.39 4.78 25.00
CA PHE A 126 -0.34 5.87 25.65
C PHE A 126 -1.59 6.29 24.86
N GLU A 127 -1.51 6.33 23.53
CA GLU A 127 -2.66 6.67 22.68
C GLU A 127 -3.75 5.58 22.71
N ALA A 128 -3.38 4.31 22.85
CA ALA A 128 -4.35 3.24 23.08
C ALA A 128 -5.03 3.41 24.45
N LEU A 129 -4.24 3.68 25.50
CA LEU A 129 -4.74 3.85 26.86
C LEU A 129 -5.76 5.00 26.97
N LYS A 130 -5.55 6.11 26.26
CA LYS A 130 -6.50 7.23 26.22
C LYS A 130 -7.88 6.85 25.67
N LYS A 131 -7.94 5.91 24.72
CA LYS A 131 -9.20 5.44 24.12
C LYS A 131 -9.94 4.44 25.00
N LEU A 132 -9.20 3.71 25.84
CA LEU A 132 -9.70 2.53 26.56
C LEU A 132 -11.01 2.78 27.34
N PRO A 133 -11.18 3.87 28.13
CA PRO A 133 -12.41 4.07 28.89
C PRO A 133 -13.66 4.16 28.00
N LYS A 134 -13.55 4.81 26.84
CA LYS A 134 -14.65 4.92 25.88
C LYS A 134 -14.97 3.55 25.28
N ILE A 135 -13.94 2.86 24.77
CA ILE A 135 -14.05 1.56 24.10
C ILE A 135 -14.71 0.50 25.01
N LEU A 136 -14.34 0.43 26.29
CA LEU A 136 -14.95 -0.51 27.24
C LEU A 136 -16.47 -0.32 27.39
N ARG A 137 -16.97 0.91 27.24
CA ARG A 137 -18.37 1.25 27.46
C ARG A 137 -19.23 1.07 26.20
N GLU A 138 -18.63 0.96 25.02
CA GLU A 138 -19.36 0.86 23.74
C GLU A 138 -20.04 -0.51 23.55
N GLU A 139 -19.35 -1.61 23.89
CA GLU A 139 -19.80 -2.97 23.55
C GLU A 139 -19.93 -3.89 24.78
N ASN A 140 -20.51 -3.37 25.86
CA ASN A 140 -20.75 -4.11 27.09
C ASN A 140 -19.45 -4.74 27.66
N HIS A 141 -18.34 -4.00 27.64
CA HIS A 141 -17.02 -4.43 28.13
C HIS A 141 -16.41 -5.61 27.36
N ARG A 142 -16.90 -5.89 26.16
CA ARG A 142 -16.29 -6.82 25.21
C ARG A 142 -15.40 -6.02 24.28
N ILE A 143 -14.10 -6.34 24.26
CA ILE A 143 -13.12 -5.60 23.49
C ILE A 143 -12.18 -6.53 22.75
N THR A 144 -11.57 -6.00 21.69
CA THR A 144 -10.44 -6.62 21.00
C THR A 144 -9.18 -5.81 21.27
N ILE A 145 -8.11 -6.51 21.63
CA ILE A 145 -6.80 -5.94 21.97
C ILE A 145 -5.85 -6.25 20.82
N THR A 146 -5.19 -5.23 20.29
CA THR A 146 -4.12 -5.42 19.31
C THR A 146 -2.77 -5.45 20.02
N LEU A 147 -2.09 -6.59 19.93
CA LEU A 147 -0.75 -6.83 20.45
C LEU A 147 0.29 -6.74 19.35
N TYR A 148 1.40 -6.08 19.67
CA TYR A 148 2.64 -6.10 18.93
C TYR A 148 3.69 -6.92 19.70
N ASP A 149 4.36 -7.82 18.98
CA ASP A 149 5.46 -8.67 19.48
C ASP A 149 5.14 -9.44 20.77
N ASN A 150 3.86 -9.77 20.97
CA ASN A 150 3.31 -10.44 22.16
C ASN A 150 3.56 -9.72 23.51
N ASN A 151 4.11 -8.51 23.53
CA ASN A 151 4.48 -7.80 24.77
C ASN A 151 3.98 -6.36 24.85
N LYS A 152 3.44 -5.80 23.75
CA LYS A 152 2.99 -4.41 23.72
C LYS A 152 1.55 -4.32 23.19
N ILE A 153 0.65 -3.78 24.00
CA ILE A 153 -0.69 -3.39 23.56
C ILE A 153 -0.59 -2.07 22.82
N ILE A 154 -0.96 -2.07 21.53
CA ILE A 154 -0.86 -0.90 20.65
C ILE A 154 -2.23 -0.30 20.30
N ASP A 155 -3.33 -1.03 20.49
CA ASP A 155 -4.68 -0.49 20.27
C ASP A 155 -5.77 -1.31 20.98
N PHE A 156 -6.94 -0.68 21.16
CA PHE A 156 -8.16 -1.29 21.67
C PHE A 156 -9.35 -0.99 20.75
N GLU A 157 -10.17 -1.99 20.47
CA GLU A 157 -11.38 -1.88 19.64
C GLU A 157 -12.60 -2.42 20.41
N ALA A 158 -13.77 -1.82 20.19
CA ALA A 158 -15.01 -2.29 20.78
C ALA A 158 -15.53 -3.55 20.05
N GLY A 159 -16.02 -4.52 20.82
CA GLY A 159 -16.56 -5.78 20.31
C GLY A 159 -15.48 -6.77 19.86
N ASN A 160 -15.89 -7.80 19.12
CA ASN A 160 -15.00 -8.82 18.57
C ASN A 160 -14.56 -8.47 17.14
N LYS A 161 -13.26 -8.25 16.95
CA LYS A 161 -12.62 -7.84 15.70
C LYS A 161 -11.40 -8.71 15.34
N VAL A 162 -11.26 -9.89 15.96
CA VAL A 162 -10.09 -10.76 15.77
C VAL A 162 -9.88 -11.18 14.31
N ASP A 163 -10.96 -11.35 13.56
CA ASP A 163 -10.91 -11.76 12.15
C ASP A 163 -10.48 -10.61 11.21
N ILE A 164 -10.51 -9.37 11.70
CA ILE A 164 -10.13 -8.17 10.95
C ILE A 164 -8.69 -7.80 11.32
N ASN A 165 -7.74 -8.65 10.93
CA ASN A 165 -6.31 -8.48 11.20
C ASN A 165 -5.52 -8.59 9.89
N TYR A 166 -5.17 -7.44 9.32
CA TYR A 166 -4.52 -7.34 8.02
C TYR A 166 -3.17 -6.65 8.13
N GLY A 167 -2.25 -7.06 7.27
CA GLY A 167 -0.96 -6.41 7.06
C GLY A 167 -0.77 -6.08 5.59
N ILE A 168 0.17 -5.18 5.32
CA ILE A 168 0.60 -4.87 3.95
C ILE A 168 2.07 -5.21 3.83
N ALA A 169 2.43 -5.99 2.81
CA ALA A 169 3.81 -6.19 2.42
C ALA A 169 4.10 -5.36 1.17
N PHE A 170 5.24 -4.68 1.14
CA PHE A 170 5.71 -3.95 -0.02
C PHE A 170 6.99 -4.58 -0.57
N ASP A 171 7.00 -4.84 -1.87
CA ASP A 171 8.19 -5.16 -2.64
C ASP A 171 8.59 -3.90 -3.43
N ILE A 172 9.73 -3.33 -3.09
CA ILE A 172 10.22 -2.06 -3.62
C ILE A 172 11.40 -2.36 -4.54
N GLY A 173 11.08 -2.64 -5.81
CA GLY A 173 12.08 -2.76 -6.87
C GLY A 173 12.48 -1.39 -7.42
N THR A 174 13.60 -1.34 -8.15
CA THR A 174 14.08 -0.10 -8.81
C THR A 174 13.08 0.41 -9.84
N THR A 175 12.42 -0.50 -10.58
CA THR A 175 11.44 -0.15 -11.62
C THR A 175 10.00 -0.28 -11.15
N THR A 176 9.70 -1.22 -10.26
CA THR A 176 8.31 -1.58 -9.88
C THR A 176 8.15 -1.57 -8.37
N LEU A 177 7.04 -1.01 -7.91
CA LEU A 177 6.53 -1.15 -6.55
C LEU A 177 5.36 -2.14 -6.57
N VAL A 178 5.35 -3.11 -5.65
CA VAL A 178 4.24 -4.04 -5.49
C VAL A 178 3.79 -4.03 -4.03
N GLY A 179 2.48 -3.88 -3.81
CA GLY A 179 1.85 -3.97 -2.50
C GLY A 179 0.94 -5.19 -2.41
N TYR A 180 1.04 -5.93 -1.32
CA TYR A 180 0.22 -7.10 -1.04
C TYR A 180 -0.59 -6.84 0.24
N LEU A 181 -1.92 -6.91 0.14
CA LEU A 181 -2.80 -6.93 1.31
C LEU A 181 -2.94 -8.37 1.78
N ILE A 182 -2.56 -8.65 3.03
CA ILE A 182 -2.46 -10.00 3.58
C ILE A 182 -3.31 -10.09 4.85
N ASN A 183 -4.10 -11.15 5.00
CA ASN A 183 -4.71 -11.48 6.29
C ASN A 183 -3.65 -12.16 7.17
N LEU A 184 -3.37 -11.58 8.33
CA LEU A 184 -2.30 -12.05 9.22
C LEU A 184 -2.68 -13.32 9.98
N ASN A 185 -3.96 -13.66 10.05
CA ASN A 185 -4.44 -14.84 10.77
C ASN A 185 -4.22 -16.13 9.96
N ASP A 186 -4.41 -16.08 8.64
CA ASP A 186 -4.31 -17.25 7.76
C ASP A 186 -3.25 -17.11 6.64
N GLY A 187 -2.58 -15.97 6.55
CA GLY A 187 -1.52 -15.69 5.59
C GLY A 187 -2.02 -15.49 4.16
N LYS A 188 -3.33 -15.47 3.91
CA LYS A 188 -3.87 -15.31 2.55
C LYS A 188 -3.68 -13.89 2.05
N VAL A 189 -3.25 -13.78 0.79
CA VAL A 189 -3.23 -12.52 0.04
C VAL A 189 -4.65 -12.21 -0.42
N TYR A 190 -5.19 -11.08 0.04
CA TYR A 190 -6.52 -10.58 -0.32
C TYR A 190 -6.50 -9.70 -1.57
N SER A 191 -5.42 -8.95 -1.77
CA SER A 191 -5.28 -8.06 -2.92
C SER A 191 -3.80 -7.83 -3.24
N VAL A 192 -3.52 -7.58 -4.52
CA VAL A 192 -2.21 -7.16 -4.99
C VAL A 192 -2.38 -5.92 -5.85
N ALA A 193 -1.53 -4.93 -5.66
CA ALA A 193 -1.46 -3.73 -6.50
C ALA A 193 -0.01 -3.48 -6.88
N SER A 194 0.22 -2.97 -8.09
CA SER A 194 1.56 -2.59 -8.55
C SER A 194 1.55 -1.24 -9.24
N ALA A 195 2.69 -0.56 -9.17
CA ALA A 195 2.91 0.71 -9.85
C ALA A 195 4.37 0.81 -10.30
N LEU A 196 4.65 1.67 -11.27
CA LEU A 196 6.03 2.07 -11.57
C LEU A 196 6.63 2.79 -10.36
N ASN A 197 7.88 2.49 -10.05
CA ASN A 197 8.62 3.21 -9.03
C ASN A 197 8.91 4.63 -9.55
N PRO A 198 8.40 5.69 -8.89
CA PRO A 198 8.62 7.06 -9.33
C PRO A 198 10.10 7.49 -9.29
N GLN A 199 10.96 6.73 -8.59
CA GLN A 199 12.41 6.97 -8.60
C GLN A 199 13.05 6.78 -9.98
N THR A 200 12.41 6.05 -10.89
CA THR A 200 12.82 5.92 -12.31
C THR A 200 12.97 7.28 -13.02
N ALA A 201 12.24 8.31 -12.56
CA ALA A 201 12.34 9.66 -13.12
C ALA A 201 13.67 10.37 -12.76
N TYR A 202 14.37 9.89 -11.73
CA TYR A 202 15.61 10.49 -11.21
C TYR A 202 16.86 9.66 -11.49
N GLY A 203 16.70 8.43 -11.97
CA GLY A 203 17.77 7.52 -12.36
C GLY A 203 17.21 6.13 -12.63
N GLU A 204 17.71 5.43 -13.65
CA GLU A 204 17.29 4.04 -13.95
C GLU A 204 17.93 3.01 -13.00
N ASP A 205 18.93 3.40 -12.20
CA ASP A 205 19.69 2.51 -11.31
C ASP A 205 20.09 3.19 -9.98
N VAL A 206 20.42 2.38 -8.98
CA VAL A 206 20.80 2.78 -7.60
C VAL A 206 22.09 3.60 -7.54
N ILE A 207 22.92 3.54 -8.59
CA ILE A 207 24.27 4.16 -8.62
C ILE A 207 24.26 5.64 -9.04
N THR A 208 23.22 6.14 -9.72
CA THR A 208 23.21 7.50 -10.29
C THR A 208 23.08 8.63 -9.27
#